data_AF-A0AAD9ZAA4-F1
#
_entry.id   AF-A0AAD9ZAA4-F1
#
_cell.length_a   1.000
_cell.length_b   1.000
_cell.length_c   1.000
_cell.angle_alpha   90.00
_cell.angle_beta   90.00
_cell.angle_gamma   90.00
#
_symmetry.space_group_name_H-M   'P 1'
#
loop_
_entity.id
_entity.type
_entity.pdbx_description
1 polymer ?
#
loop_
_entity_poly.entity_id
_entity_poly.type
_entity_poly.pdbx_seq_one_letter_code
_entity_poly.pdbx_strand_id
1 'polypeptide(L)'
;MHTITSIGGSWFPGTEYVDIVGLDVYAKSTSTSFADAFGEFYDTYAAPNNLPFVLGETGWFDGGSDSEKIYWLGQVSGAQARERCPLYEGFSWFEYDKPSEGDFRVVMGSSDLASQVLG
;
A
#
# COMPACT_ATOMS: atom_id res chain seq x y z
N MET A 1 -4.23 11.64 -12.23
CA MET A 1 -4.00 11.15 -10.85
C MET A 1 -2.60 11.59 -10.47
N HIS A 2 -2.47 12.51 -9.52
CA HIS A 2 -1.17 12.97 -9.00
C HIS A 2 -0.95 12.31 -7.65
N THR A 3 -0.04 11.35 -7.57
CA THR A 3 0.35 10.67 -6.32
C THR A 3 1.48 11.46 -5.64
N ILE A 4 1.41 11.60 -4.31
CA ILE A 4 2.43 12.29 -3.51
C ILE A 4 3.37 11.23 -2.93
N THR A 5 4.60 11.18 -3.44
CA THR A 5 5.56 10.09 -3.16
C THR A 5 6.59 10.42 -2.09
N SER A 6 6.47 11.52 -1.33
CA SER A 6 7.37 11.79 -0.20
C SER A 6 6.72 12.56 0.97
N ILE A 7 7.18 12.21 2.17
CA ILE A 7 6.91 12.91 3.43
C ILE A 7 7.76 14.19 3.47
N GLY A 8 7.14 15.31 3.10
CA GLY A 8 7.76 16.63 3.07
C GLY A 8 6.80 17.65 2.46
N GLY A 9 6.25 18.53 3.29
CA GLY A 9 5.12 19.43 2.99
C GLY A 9 5.32 20.51 1.90
N SER A 10 6.30 20.38 0.99
CA SER A 10 6.48 21.32 -0.14
C SER A 10 5.81 20.88 -1.45
N TRP A 11 5.24 19.67 -1.51
CA TRP A 11 4.69 19.11 -2.76
C TRP A 11 3.18 18.87 -2.73
N PHE A 12 2.54 19.00 -1.56
CA PHE A 12 1.07 18.91 -1.47
C PHE A 12 0.46 20.13 -2.14
N PRO A 13 -0.30 19.98 -3.23
CA PRO A 13 -0.73 21.13 -4.04
C PRO A 13 -1.83 21.95 -3.37
N GLY A 14 -2.46 21.44 -2.31
CA GLY A 14 -3.61 22.05 -1.65
C GLY A 14 -4.86 21.18 -1.76
N THR A 15 -5.75 21.25 -0.77
CA THR A 15 -6.99 20.43 -0.74
C THR A 15 -7.96 20.82 -1.85
N GLU A 16 -7.83 22.02 -2.42
CA GLU A 16 -8.60 22.48 -3.56
C GLU A 16 -8.21 21.81 -4.89
N TYR A 17 -7.10 21.05 -4.91
CA TYR A 17 -6.62 20.33 -6.09
C TYR A 17 -6.54 18.80 -5.89
N VAL A 18 -6.91 18.29 -4.72
CA VAL A 18 -6.70 16.88 -4.33
C VAL A 18 -8.00 16.25 -3.86
N ASP A 19 -8.46 15.24 -4.58
CA ASP A 19 -9.61 14.42 -4.19
C ASP A 19 -9.23 13.23 -3.29
N ILE A 20 -7.99 12.74 -3.44
CA ILE A 20 -7.49 11.54 -2.75
C ILE A 20 -5.99 11.66 -2.54
N VAL A 21 -5.49 11.19 -1.40
CA VAL A 21 -4.06 11.08 -1.15
C VAL A 21 -3.62 9.63 -1.24
N GLY A 22 -2.49 9.40 -1.91
CA GLY A 22 -1.95 8.07 -2.17
C GLY A 22 -0.48 7.99 -1.81
N LEU A 23 -0.07 6.84 -1.28
CA LEU A 23 1.32 6.51 -0.96
C LEU A 23 1.74 5.22 -1.68
N ASP A 24 2.97 5.22 -2.21
CA ASP A 24 3.59 4.02 -2.78
C ASP A 24 4.55 3.41 -1.77
N VAL A 25 4.40 2.13 -1.47
CA VAL A 25 5.06 1.51 -0.32
C VAL A 25 5.16 0.00 -0.43
N TYR A 26 6.34 -0.53 -0.14
CA TYR A 26 6.62 -1.94 -0.21
C TYR A 26 7.12 -2.45 1.14
N ALA A 27 6.49 -3.50 1.67
CA ALA A 27 6.89 -4.11 2.93
C ALA A 27 8.25 -4.80 2.79
N LYS A 28 9.12 -4.62 3.79
CA LYS A 28 10.48 -5.18 3.80
C LYS A 28 10.70 -6.25 4.87
N SER A 29 9.71 -6.41 5.75
CA SER A 29 9.78 -7.30 6.90
C SER A 29 8.39 -7.64 7.38
N THR A 30 8.21 -8.85 7.92
CA THR A 30 6.98 -9.27 8.60
C THR A 30 6.81 -8.62 9.97
N SER A 31 7.79 -7.82 10.41
CA SER A 31 7.68 -6.94 11.57
C SER A 31 7.16 -5.55 11.21
N THR A 32 7.04 -5.21 9.92
CA THR A 32 6.46 -3.94 9.47
C THR A 32 4.96 -3.97 9.69
N SER A 33 4.47 -3.24 10.68
CA SER A 33 3.03 -3.06 10.86
C SER A 33 2.48 -2.05 9.85
N PHE A 34 1.18 -2.17 9.53
CA PHE A 34 0.45 -1.15 8.77
C PHE A 34 0.64 0.24 9.40
N ALA A 35 0.54 0.35 10.72
CA ALA A 35 0.67 1.62 11.42
C ALA A 35 2.05 2.28 11.28
N ASP A 36 3.13 1.50 11.31
CA ASP A 36 4.49 2.02 11.18
C ASP A 36 4.81 2.47 9.76
N ALA A 37 4.20 1.84 8.76
CA ALA A 37 4.46 2.13 7.36
C ALA A 37 3.69 3.37 6.84
N PHE A 38 2.51 3.66 7.39
CA PHE A 38 1.56 4.60 6.77
C PHE A 38 1.07 5.72 7.69
N GLY A 39 1.24 5.56 9.01
CA GLY A 39 0.63 6.43 10.00
C GLY A 39 1.02 7.90 9.81
N GLU A 40 2.30 8.17 9.60
CA GLU A 40 2.79 9.55 9.42
C GLU A 40 2.23 10.22 8.15
N PHE A 41 2.16 9.50 7.03
CA PHE A 41 1.57 10.03 5.80
C PHE A 41 0.08 10.33 5.98
N TYR A 42 -0.66 9.40 6.57
CA TYR A 42 -2.08 9.57 6.88
C TYR A 42 -2.32 10.75 7.81
N ASP A 43 -1.58 10.83 8.91
CA ASP A 43 -1.70 11.89 9.92
C ASP A 43 -1.28 13.27 9.36
N THR A 44 -0.47 13.30 8.30
CA THR A 44 -0.02 14.54 7.65
C THR A 44 -1.00 15.02 6.58
N TYR A 45 -1.47 14.14 5.71
CA TYR A 45 -2.18 14.54 4.48
C TYR A 45 -3.65 14.13 4.43
N ALA A 46 -4.02 12.99 5.02
CA ALA A 46 -5.38 12.47 4.94
C ALA A 46 -6.24 13.00 6.10
N ALA A 47 -5.84 12.71 7.34
CA ALA A 47 -6.64 12.99 8.54
C ALA A 47 -6.93 14.49 8.73
N PRO A 48 -5.94 15.39 8.66
CA PRO A 48 -6.17 16.83 8.87
C PRO A 48 -7.07 17.47 7.82
N ASN A 49 -7.08 16.90 6.61
CA ASN A 49 -7.80 17.44 5.46
C ASN A 49 -9.11 16.70 5.16
N ASN A 50 -9.43 15.66 5.93
CA ASN A 50 -10.57 14.76 5.69
C ASN A 50 -10.60 14.21 4.25
N LEU A 51 -9.43 13.79 3.75
CA LEU A 51 -9.29 13.22 2.41
C LEU A 51 -9.22 11.69 2.47
N PRO A 52 -9.87 10.97 1.52
CA PRO A 52 -9.66 9.54 1.34
C PRO A 52 -8.18 9.21 1.15
N PHE A 53 -7.76 8.07 1.71
CA PHE A 53 -6.39 7.57 1.67
C PHE A 53 -6.33 6.21 0.99
N VAL A 54 -5.38 6.03 0.07
CA VAL A 54 -5.09 4.74 -0.58
C VAL A 54 -3.61 4.45 -0.60
N LEU A 55 -3.26 3.17 -0.75
CA LEU A 55 -1.92 2.81 -1.24
C LEU A 55 -1.96 2.81 -2.77
N GLY A 56 -1.30 3.79 -3.38
CA GLY A 56 -1.28 3.98 -4.83
C GLY A 56 -0.56 2.83 -5.55
N GLU A 57 0.45 2.27 -4.88
CA GLU A 57 1.18 1.09 -5.28
C GLU A 57 1.72 0.37 -4.04
N THR A 58 1.56 -0.96 -3.97
CA THR A 58 2.15 -1.74 -2.89
C THR A 58 2.51 -3.16 -3.32
N GLY A 59 3.42 -3.78 -2.58
CA GLY A 59 3.86 -5.16 -2.74
C GLY A 59 4.87 -5.55 -1.67
N TRP A 60 5.47 -6.71 -1.79
CA TRP A 60 6.67 -7.04 -1.01
C TRP A 60 7.91 -6.48 -1.69
N PHE A 61 8.81 -5.85 -0.94
CA PHE A 61 10.08 -5.35 -1.45
C PHE A 61 10.88 -6.49 -2.09
N ASP A 62 11.49 -6.27 -3.26
CA ASP A 62 12.20 -7.29 -4.05
C ASP A 62 11.35 -8.46 -4.58
N GLY A 63 10.03 -8.34 -4.51
CA GLY A 63 9.10 -9.40 -4.89
C GLY A 63 8.83 -10.40 -3.78
N GLY A 64 9.82 -10.75 -2.95
CA GLY A 64 9.64 -11.64 -1.80
C GLY A 64 9.16 -13.06 -2.12
N SER A 65 9.00 -13.86 -1.07
CA SER A 65 8.35 -15.17 -1.12
C SER A 65 6.82 -15.07 -1.14
N ASP A 66 6.15 -16.12 -1.59
CA ASP A 66 4.69 -16.24 -1.58
C ASP A 66 4.09 -16.00 -0.19
N SER A 67 4.70 -16.55 0.87
CA SER A 67 4.25 -16.35 2.25
C SER A 67 4.33 -14.89 2.71
N GLU A 68 5.35 -14.16 2.26
CA GLU A 68 5.54 -12.76 2.60
C GLU A 68 4.53 -11.88 1.86
N LYS A 69 4.26 -12.16 0.58
CA LYS A 69 3.20 -11.51 -0.19
C LYS A 69 1.83 -11.71 0.46
N ILE A 70 1.49 -12.94 0.85
CA ILE A 70 0.23 -13.25 1.55
C ILE A 70 0.14 -12.53 2.89
N TYR A 71 1.21 -12.56 3.68
CA TYR A 71 1.26 -11.83 4.94
C TYR A 71 0.94 -10.34 4.72
N TRP A 72 1.60 -9.73 3.73
CA TRP A 72 1.42 -8.31 3.45
C TRP A 72 0.04 -7.97 2.90
N LEU A 73 -0.50 -8.78 1.99
CA LEU A 73 -1.89 -8.68 1.55
C LEU A 73 -2.86 -8.70 2.72
N GLY A 74 -2.66 -9.61 3.68
CA GLY A 74 -3.44 -9.65 4.92
C GLY A 74 -3.32 -8.36 5.74
N GLN A 75 -2.15 -7.73 5.78
CA GLN A 75 -1.95 -6.45 6.45
C GLN A 75 -2.76 -5.33 5.80
N VAL A 76 -2.64 -5.15 4.49
CA VAL A 76 -3.24 -4.02 3.74
C VAL A 76 -4.73 -4.19 3.40
N SER A 77 -5.26 -5.42 3.47
CA SER A 77 -6.69 -5.72 3.29
C SER A 77 -7.46 -5.92 4.60
N GLY A 78 -6.74 -6.16 5.70
CA GLY A 78 -7.33 -6.47 7.01
C GLY A 78 -8.01 -5.29 7.70
N ALA A 79 -8.87 -5.59 8.68
CA ALA A 79 -9.62 -4.57 9.44
C ALA A 79 -8.69 -3.56 10.15
N GLN A 80 -7.53 -4.01 10.62
CA GLN A 80 -6.51 -3.18 11.27
C GLN A 80 -6.09 -1.94 10.45
N ALA A 81 -6.13 -2.03 9.12
CA ALA A 81 -5.80 -0.93 8.24
C ALA A 81 -6.78 0.23 8.40
N ARG A 82 -8.08 -0.08 8.40
CA ARG A 82 -9.17 0.89 8.63
C ARG A 82 -9.28 1.31 10.10
N GLU A 83 -8.92 0.44 11.04
CA GLU A 83 -8.86 0.81 12.47
C GLU A 83 -7.80 1.88 12.73
N ARG A 84 -6.63 1.79 12.08
CA ARG A 84 -5.56 2.80 12.20
C ARG A 84 -5.82 4.04 11.34
N CYS A 85 -6.37 3.85 10.16
CA CYS A 85 -6.63 4.90 9.18
C CYS A 85 -8.11 4.84 8.73
N PRO A 86 -9.04 5.48 9.47
CA PRO A 86 -10.47 5.41 9.14
C PRO A 86 -10.87 5.87 7.75
N LEU A 87 -10.09 6.75 7.10
CA LEU A 87 -10.32 7.21 5.72
C LEU A 87 -9.61 6.32 4.67
N TYR A 88 -9.11 5.14 5.06
CA TYR A 88 -8.43 4.21 4.15
C TYR A 88 -9.44 3.44 3.30
N GLU A 89 -9.37 3.65 1.98
CA GLU A 89 -10.33 3.10 1.02
C GLU A 89 -9.80 1.86 0.27
N GLY A 90 -8.49 1.63 0.28
CA GLY A 90 -7.89 0.44 -0.32
C GLY A 90 -6.49 0.64 -0.88
N PHE A 91 -6.06 -0.30 -1.71
CA PHE A 91 -4.72 -0.36 -2.28
C PHE A 91 -4.72 -0.86 -3.72
N SER A 92 -3.65 -0.55 -4.44
CA SER A 92 -3.31 -1.18 -5.71
C SER A 92 -2.07 -2.05 -5.53
N TRP A 93 -2.21 -3.35 -5.75
CA TRP A 93 -1.07 -4.28 -5.72
C TRP A 93 -0.25 -4.17 -7.01
N PHE A 94 1.08 -4.16 -6.89
CA PHE A 94 1.99 -4.15 -8.02
C PHE A 94 2.12 -5.56 -8.62
N GLU A 95 1.15 -5.93 -9.47
CA GLU A 95 1.06 -7.26 -10.09
C GLU A 95 1.97 -7.37 -11.33
N TYR A 96 3.28 -7.35 -11.13
CA TYR A 96 4.26 -7.40 -12.22
C TYR A 96 5.52 -8.18 -11.84
N ASP A 97 6.02 -8.97 -12.79
CA ASP A 97 7.36 -9.57 -12.70
C ASP A 97 8.35 -8.56 -13.26
N LYS A 98 9.08 -7.89 -12.36
CA LYS A 98 9.99 -6.81 -12.71
C LYS A 98 11.40 -7.38 -12.87
N PRO A 99 11.92 -7.50 -14.11
CA PRO A 99 13.25 -8.04 -14.32
C PRO A 99 14.28 -7.26 -13.51
N SER A 100 15.22 -7.97 -12.87
CA SER A 100 16.27 -7.45 -12.00
C SER A 100 15.85 -6.89 -10.63
N GLU A 101 14.55 -6.85 -10.32
CA GLU A 101 14.06 -6.39 -9.02
C GLU A 101 13.28 -7.46 -8.26
N GLY A 102 12.42 -8.23 -8.91
CA GLY A 102 11.62 -9.24 -8.23
C GLY A 102 10.33 -9.63 -8.95
N ASP A 103 9.78 -10.79 -8.58
CA ASP A 103 8.44 -11.20 -8.99
C ASP A 103 7.43 -10.77 -7.94
N PHE A 104 6.68 -9.71 -8.21
CA PHE A 104 5.67 -9.18 -7.28
C PHE A 104 4.29 -9.81 -7.49
N ARG A 105 4.11 -10.65 -8.51
CA ARG A 105 2.81 -11.22 -8.85
C ARG A 105 2.29 -12.12 -7.74
N VAL A 106 0.98 -12.08 -7.57
CA VAL A 106 0.20 -12.90 -6.65
C VAL A 106 -0.75 -13.80 -7.43
N VAL A 107 -1.48 -13.24 -8.38
CA VAL A 107 -2.50 -13.95 -9.17
C VAL A 107 -1.92 -14.47 -10.48
N MET A 108 -1.05 -13.68 -11.13
CA MET A 108 -0.46 -13.98 -12.43
C MET A 108 0.89 -14.72 -12.34
N GLY A 109 1.37 -14.98 -11.12
CA GLY A 109 2.67 -15.62 -10.87
C GLY A 109 2.59 -17.12 -10.67
N SER A 110 1.81 -17.57 -9.69
CA SER A 110 1.69 -18.97 -9.27
C SER A 110 0.21 -19.37 -9.10
N SER A 111 -0.17 -20.54 -9.62
CA SER A 111 -1.53 -21.08 -9.44
C SER A 111 -1.88 -21.32 -7.97
N ASP A 112 -0.88 -21.72 -7.17
CA ASP A 112 -1.07 -22.04 -5.76
C ASP A 112 -1.27 -20.77 -4.93
N LEU A 113 -0.57 -19.70 -5.29
CA LEU A 113 -0.73 -18.39 -4.65
C LEU A 113 -2.06 -17.74 -5.03
N ALA A 114 -2.45 -17.81 -6.30
CA ALA A 114 -3.75 -17.34 -6.77
C ALA A 114 -4.91 -18.01 -6.01
N SER A 115 -4.81 -19.33 -5.76
CA SER A 115 -5.84 -20.07 -5.02
C SER A 115 -5.99 -19.62 -3.56
N GLN A 116 -4.92 -19.15 -2.92
CA GLN A 116 -4.94 -18.67 -1.54
C GLN A 116 -5.51 -17.26 -1.41
N VAL A 117 -5.50 -16.47 -2.48
CA VAL A 117 -5.99 -15.08 -2.49
C VAL A 117 -7.42 -14.95 -3.02
N LEU A 118 -7.84 -15.86 -3.90
CA LEU A 118 -9.16 -15.83 -4.54
C LEU A 118 -10.18 -16.80 -3.91
N GLY A 119 -9.74 -17.71 -3.03
CA GLY A 119 -10.58 -18.69 -2.32
C GLY A 119 -11.17 -18.15 -1.03
#